data_AF-A0A8H7FPF2-F1
#
_entry.id   AF-A0A8H7FPF2-F1
#
_cell.length_a   1.000
_cell.length_b   1.000
_cell.length_c   1.000
_cell.angle_alpha   90.00
_cell.angle_beta   90.00
_cell.angle_gamma   90.00
#
_symmetry.space_group_name_H-M   'P 1'
#
loop_
_entity.id
_entity.type
_entity.pdbx_description
1 polymer ?
#
loop_
_entity_poly.entity_id
_entity_poly.type
_entity_poly.pdbx_seq_one_letter_code
_entity_poly.pdbx_strand_id
1 'polypeptide(L)'
;MNADELGIVREDESPEDALRRQLLDKDRENDRLRTQIDQLQAQLSQRPPLETIQDLEKEYKSLEILLQGTQRENERCMADLESADLNVDLMHALLRGKNREKMLERELEKLAGSNWQSSLEITSPAPTRSAFSTPFSTSLTSSAPQSTEAAQATLAHIEQVRLLILGMEQRLQSREEKLEKTVEAAHAQGARLEEMQVALSV
;
A
#
# COMPACT_ATOMS: atom_id res chain seq x y z
N MET A 1 29.01 7.63 107.71
CA MET A 1 29.42 8.83 106.97
C MET A 1 30.35 8.40 105.85
N ASN A 2 29.96 8.76 104.63
CA ASN A 2 30.79 9.08 103.46
C ASN A 2 31.76 8.02 102.93
N ALA A 3 31.41 7.45 101.78
CA ALA A 3 32.19 7.55 100.54
C ALA A 3 31.45 6.80 99.42
N ASP A 4 30.34 7.37 98.95
CA ASP A 4 29.65 6.90 97.75
C ASP A 4 29.38 8.13 96.87
N GLU A 5 30.47 8.69 96.36
CA GLU A 5 30.46 9.85 95.46
C GLU A 5 31.68 9.78 94.52
N LEU A 6 31.96 8.58 93.99
CA LEU A 6 32.68 8.43 92.73
C LEU A 6 31.69 8.73 91.61
N GLY A 7 31.33 10.02 91.53
CA GLY A 7 30.56 10.58 90.44
C GLY A 7 31.25 10.23 89.13
N ILE A 8 30.55 9.47 88.31
CA ILE A 8 30.84 9.22 86.90
C ILE A 8 31.11 10.58 86.27
N VAL A 9 32.39 10.91 86.08
CA VAL A 9 32.82 11.99 85.20
C VAL A 9 32.37 11.54 83.81
N ARG A 10 31.18 11.97 83.41
CA ARG A 10 30.83 12.02 82.00
C ARG A 10 31.84 13.00 81.43
N GLU A 11 32.88 12.47 80.79
CA GLU A 11 33.78 13.26 79.98
C GLU A 11 32.90 13.95 78.94
N ASP A 12 32.61 15.23 79.16
CA ASP A 12 32.04 16.08 78.14
C ASP A 12 32.95 15.93 76.93
N GLU A 13 32.40 15.42 75.82
CA GLU A 13 33.14 15.09 74.61
C GLU A 13 34.05 16.28 74.27
N SER A 14 35.37 16.05 74.31
CA SER A 14 36.35 17.11 74.09
C SER A 14 36.07 17.73 72.71
N PRO A 15 36.14 19.06 72.56
CA PRO A 15 35.95 19.70 71.26
C PRO A 15 36.88 19.10 70.18
N GLU A 16 38.02 18.54 70.58
CA GLU A 16 38.92 17.79 69.71
C GLU A 16 38.30 16.50 69.15
N ASP A 17 37.53 15.76 69.94
CA ASP A 17 36.88 14.51 69.51
C ASP A 17 35.70 14.79 68.57
N ALA A 18 34.95 15.87 68.81
CA ALA A 18 33.94 16.35 67.90
C ALA A 18 34.54 16.74 66.53
N LEU A 19 35.68 17.44 66.52
CA LEU A 19 36.40 17.79 65.30
C LEU A 19 36.94 16.55 64.57
N ARG A 20 37.44 15.54 65.30
CA ARG A 20 37.89 14.26 64.70
C ARG A 20 36.73 13.52 64.01
N ARG A 21 35.56 13.46 64.64
CA ARG A 21 34.36 12.85 64.03
C ARG A 21 33.94 13.62 62.77
N GLN A 22 33.89 14.94 62.85
CA GLN A 22 33.54 15.78 61.71
C GLN A 22 34.53 15.62 60.55
N LEU A 23 35.83 15.50 60.85
CA LEU A 23 36.85 15.23 59.84
C LEU A 23 36.63 13.88 59.15
N LEU A 24 36.38 12.82 59.92
CA LEU A 24 36.09 11.49 59.37
C LEU A 24 34.82 11.47 58.50
N ASP A 25 33.78 12.18 58.91
CA ASP A 25 32.56 12.29 58.11
C ASP A 25 32.80 13.09 56.82
N LYS A 26 33.65 14.11 56.87
CA LYS A 26 34.07 14.87 55.69
C LYS A 26 34.95 14.04 54.76
N ASP A 27 35.83 13.19 55.29
CA ASP A 27 36.65 12.27 54.48
C ASP A 27 35.75 11.24 53.76
N ARG A 28 34.80 10.65 54.48
CA ARG A 28 33.80 9.74 53.88
C ARG A 28 32.96 10.43 52.80
N GLU A 29 32.55 11.67 53.04
CA GLU A 29 31.84 12.48 52.05
C GLU A 29 32.74 12.75 50.82
N ASN A 30 34.02 13.05 51.03
CA ASN A 30 34.99 13.25 49.96
C ASN A 30 35.15 12.00 49.10
N ASP A 31 35.30 10.83 49.73
CA ASP A 31 35.42 9.54 49.03
C ASP A 31 34.17 9.22 48.20
N ARG A 32 32.98 9.49 48.75
CA ARG A 32 31.72 9.34 48.01
C ARG A 32 31.66 10.27 46.79
N LEU A 33 32.03 11.53 46.96
CA LEU A 33 32.04 12.51 45.87
C LEU A 33 33.07 12.13 44.79
N ARG A 34 34.26 11.68 45.17
CA ARG A 34 35.27 11.17 44.23
C ARG A 34 34.74 9.98 43.44
N THR A 35 34.12 9.02 44.11
CA THR A 35 33.51 7.87 43.46
C THR A 35 32.42 8.30 42.45
N GLN A 36 31.59 9.28 42.81
CA GLN A 36 30.58 9.83 41.90
C GLN A 36 31.21 10.55 40.70
N ILE A 37 32.29 11.32 40.92
CA ILE A 37 33.03 11.99 39.85
C ILE A 37 33.59 10.95 38.87
N ASP A 38 34.23 9.90 39.37
CA ASP A 38 34.80 8.84 38.55
C ASP A 38 33.70 8.12 37.73
N GLN A 39 32.55 7.85 38.35
CA GLN A 39 31.39 7.27 37.67
C GLN A 39 30.85 8.17 36.55
N LEU A 40 30.71 9.47 36.81
CA LEU A 40 30.24 10.43 35.81
C LEU A 40 31.24 10.61 34.67
N GLN A 41 32.54 10.63 34.96
CA GLN A 41 33.58 10.67 33.94
C GLN A 41 33.57 9.40 33.07
N ALA A 42 33.39 8.22 33.67
CA ALA A 42 33.23 6.98 32.93
C ALA A 42 32.00 7.04 31.99
N GLN A 43 30.86 7.54 32.48
CA GLN A 43 29.66 7.71 31.65
C GLN A 43 29.86 8.73 30.50
N LEU A 44 30.54 9.84 30.75
CA LEU A 44 30.84 10.84 29.73
C LEU A 44 31.78 10.28 28.66
N SER A 45 32.77 9.48 29.05
CA SER A 45 33.72 8.85 28.11
C SER A 45 33.07 7.82 27.18
N GLN A 46 31.95 7.23 27.58
CA GLN A 46 31.20 6.27 26.76
C GLN A 46 30.26 6.94 25.75
N ARG A 47 30.03 8.26 25.85
CA ARG A 47 29.13 8.94 24.92
C ARG A 47 29.79 9.05 23.54
N PRO A 48 29.13 8.59 22.46
CA PRO A 48 29.62 8.82 21.12
C PRO A 48 29.70 10.32 20.82
N PRO A 49 30.68 10.75 20.01
CA PRO A 49 30.85 12.17 19.68
C PRO A 49 29.66 12.67 18.87
N LEU A 50 29.28 13.93 19.08
CA LEU A 50 28.11 14.55 18.43
C LEU A 50 28.15 14.44 16.90
N GLU A 51 29.35 14.53 16.31
CA GLU A 51 29.57 14.38 14.87
C GLU A 51 29.08 13.02 14.36
N THR A 52 29.37 11.92 15.07
CA THR A 52 28.87 10.58 14.68
C THR A 52 27.36 10.48 14.75
N ILE A 53 26.71 11.13 15.73
CA ILE A 53 25.24 11.17 15.83
C ILE A 53 24.67 11.95 14.65
N GLN A 54 25.24 13.11 14.33
CA GLN A 54 24.80 13.94 13.22
C GLN A 54 24.95 13.24 11.87
N ASP A 55 26.04 12.49 11.68
CA ASP A 55 26.25 11.74 10.45
C ASP A 55 25.27 10.58 10.32
N LEU A 56 25.00 9.86 11.41
CA LEU A 56 23.93 8.85 11.44
C LEU A 56 22.56 9.44 11.13
N GLU A 57 22.24 10.63 11.65
CA GLU A 57 20.98 11.31 11.33
C GLU A 57 20.87 11.71 9.85
N LYS A 58 21.98 12.15 9.23
CA LYS A 58 22.04 12.47 7.80
C LYS A 58 21.86 11.19 6.97
N GLU A 59 22.55 10.12 7.33
CA GLU A 59 22.45 8.83 6.65
C GLU A 59 21.04 8.27 6.74
N TYR A 60 20.43 8.30 7.92
CA TYR A 60 19.05 7.87 8.12
C TYR A 60 18.08 8.66 7.22
N LYS A 61 18.21 9.99 7.16
CA LYS A 61 17.39 10.83 6.27
C LYS A 61 17.61 10.49 4.80
N SER A 62 18.86 10.23 4.41
CA SER A 62 19.20 9.81 3.04
C SER A 62 18.55 8.48 2.68
N LEU A 63 18.63 7.50 3.58
CA LEU A 63 18.01 6.18 3.42
C LEU A 63 16.48 6.26 3.38
N GLU A 64 15.87 7.11 4.19
CA GLU A 64 14.42 7.35 4.19
C GLU A 64 13.95 7.90 2.83
N ILE A 65 14.68 8.85 2.27
CA ILE A 65 14.38 9.38 0.92
C ILE A 65 14.51 8.28 -0.14
N LEU A 66 15.56 7.47 -0.06
CA LEU A 66 15.77 6.37 -1.00
C LEU A 66 14.65 5.33 -0.90
N LEU A 67 14.28 4.93 0.32
CA LEU A 67 13.21 3.97 0.59
C LEU A 67 11.89 4.46 -0.01
N GLN A 68 11.52 5.73 0.22
CA GLN A 68 10.33 6.31 -0.36
C GLN A 68 10.39 6.36 -1.90
N GLY A 69 11.56 6.65 -2.46
CA GLY A 69 11.79 6.59 -3.91
C GLY A 69 11.54 5.20 -4.47
N THR A 70 12.12 4.17 -3.84
CA THR A 70 11.96 2.76 -4.23
C THR A 70 10.51 2.29 -4.06
N GLN A 71 9.81 2.67 -2.99
CA GLN A 71 8.41 2.31 -2.79
C GLN A 71 7.52 2.89 -3.90
N ARG A 72 7.67 4.18 -4.22
CA ARG A 72 6.92 4.81 -5.31
C ARG A 72 7.19 4.14 -6.66
N GLU A 73 8.43 3.77 -6.94
CA GLU A 73 8.77 3.10 -8.20
C GLU A 73 8.21 1.67 -8.27
N ASN A 74 8.24 0.93 -7.15
CA ASN A 74 7.62 -0.39 -7.07
C ASN A 74 6.10 -0.31 -7.29
N GLU A 75 5.42 0.66 -6.68
CA GLU A 75 3.98 0.89 -6.90
C GLU A 75 3.66 1.18 -8.37
N ARG A 76 4.47 2.02 -9.03
CA ARG A 76 4.32 2.30 -10.47
C ARG A 76 4.51 1.04 -11.32
N CYS A 77 5.57 0.28 -11.07
CA CYS A 77 5.86 -0.95 -11.79
C CYS A 77 4.73 -1.98 -11.63
N MET A 78 4.18 -2.13 -10.42
CA MET A 78 3.04 -3.01 -10.17
C MET A 78 1.79 -2.56 -10.96
N ALA A 79 1.51 -1.26 -11.01
CA ALA A 79 0.39 -0.72 -11.80
C ALA A 79 0.59 -0.91 -13.31
N ASP A 80 1.83 -0.77 -13.81
CA ASP A 80 2.16 -1.01 -15.21
C ASP A 80 2.00 -2.48 -15.60
N LEU A 81 2.40 -3.41 -14.72
CA LEU A 81 2.18 -4.85 -14.92
C LEU A 81 0.69 -5.19 -14.94
N GLU A 82 -0.10 -4.63 -14.01
CA GLU A 82 -1.55 -4.82 -13.99
C GLU A 82 -2.22 -4.29 -15.27
N SER A 83 -1.76 -3.14 -15.78
CA SER A 83 -2.23 -2.60 -17.06
C SER A 83 -1.82 -3.48 -18.25
N ALA A 84 -0.61 -4.05 -18.23
CA ALA A 84 -0.14 -4.96 -19.26
C ALA A 84 -0.96 -6.24 -19.29
N ASP A 85 -1.26 -6.83 -18.13
CA ASP A 85 -2.09 -8.03 -18.03
C ASP A 85 -3.51 -7.78 -18.57
N LEU A 86 -4.12 -6.64 -18.20
CA LEU A 86 -5.43 -6.25 -18.74
C LEU A 86 -5.41 -6.09 -20.27
N ASN A 87 -4.33 -5.53 -20.82
CA ASN A 87 -4.16 -5.39 -22.26
C ASN A 87 -4.01 -6.76 -22.96
N VAL A 88 -3.33 -7.72 -22.35
CA VAL A 88 -3.20 -9.09 -22.86
C VAL A 88 -4.58 -9.78 -22.89
N ASP A 89 -5.37 -9.63 -21.83
CA ASP A 89 -6.72 -10.19 -21.78
C ASP A 89 -7.65 -9.58 -22.83
N LEU A 90 -7.57 -8.27 -23.02
CA LEU A 90 -8.31 -7.58 -24.07
C LEU A 90 -7.88 -8.09 -25.45
N MET A 91 -6.58 -8.24 -25.69
CA MET A 91 -6.05 -8.80 -26.94
C MET A 91 -6.56 -10.22 -27.16
N HIS A 92 -6.54 -11.08 -26.13
CA HIS A 92 -7.05 -12.44 -26.21
C HIS A 92 -8.56 -12.49 -26.52
N ALA A 93 -9.35 -11.60 -25.91
CA ALA A 93 -10.78 -11.49 -26.19
C ALA A 93 -11.06 -11.05 -27.63
N LEU A 94 -10.32 -10.06 -28.15
CA LEU A 94 -10.42 -9.62 -29.54
C LEU A 94 -10.04 -10.73 -30.52
N LEU A 95 -8.98 -11.48 -30.24
CA LEU A 95 -8.56 -12.62 -31.07
C LEU A 95 -9.62 -13.74 -31.09
N ARG A 96 -10.23 -14.05 -29.93
CA ARG A 96 -11.35 -15.00 -29.85
C ARG A 96 -12.54 -14.54 -30.68
N GLY A 97 -12.90 -13.25 -30.60
CA GLY A 97 -13.97 -12.64 -31.40
C GLY A 97 -13.70 -12.77 -32.90
N LYS A 98 -12.50 -12.40 -33.35
CA LYS A 98 -12.08 -12.48 -34.75
C LYS A 98 -12.06 -13.91 -35.29
N ASN A 99 -11.65 -14.88 -34.47
CA ASN A 99 -11.67 -16.30 -34.86
C ASN A 99 -13.11 -16.82 -35.00
N ARG A 100 -14.01 -16.41 -34.10
CA ARG A 100 -15.43 -16.75 -34.19
C ARG A 100 -16.09 -16.14 -35.44
N GLU A 101 -15.80 -14.88 -35.74
CA GLU A 101 -16.27 -14.20 -36.95
C GLU A 101 -15.86 -14.97 -38.22
N LYS A 102 -14.57 -15.32 -38.35
CA LYS A 102 -14.08 -16.12 -39.48
C LYS A 102 -14.75 -17.50 -39.60
N MET A 103 -15.10 -18.13 -38.49
CA MET A 103 -15.82 -19.41 -38.51
C MET A 103 -17.25 -19.21 -39.05
N LEU A 104 -17.94 -18.16 -38.60
CA LEU A 104 -19.26 -17.82 -39.10
C LEU A 104 -19.24 -17.45 -40.58
N GLU A 105 -18.24 -16.68 -41.03
CA GLU A 105 -18.04 -16.33 -42.44
C GLU A 105 -17.87 -17.58 -43.32
N ARG A 106 -17.10 -18.58 -42.86
CA ARG A 106 -16.93 -19.85 -43.59
C ARG A 106 -18.21 -20.68 -43.65
N GLU A 107 -18.97 -20.75 -42.55
CA GLU A 107 -20.25 -21.46 -42.54
C GLU A 107 -21.29 -20.74 -43.43
N LEU A 108 -21.31 -19.41 -43.43
CA LEU A 108 -22.16 -18.62 -44.33
C LEU A 108 -21.79 -18.85 -45.80
N GLU A 109 -20.48 -18.86 -46.12
CA GLU A 109 -20.01 -19.20 -47.46
C GLU A 109 -20.39 -20.63 -47.87
N LYS A 110 -20.34 -21.60 -46.95
CA LYS A 110 -20.73 -22.99 -47.22
C LYS A 110 -22.24 -23.15 -47.47
N LEU A 111 -23.08 -22.41 -46.74
CA LEU A 111 -24.54 -22.54 -46.81
C LEU A 111 -25.18 -21.69 -47.93
N ALA A 112 -24.70 -20.47 -48.12
CA ALA A 112 -25.28 -19.49 -49.05
C ALA A 112 -24.35 -19.15 -50.25
N GLY A 113 -23.19 -19.82 -50.35
CA GLY A 113 -22.19 -19.59 -51.39
C GLY A 113 -21.31 -18.36 -51.11
N SER A 114 -20.29 -18.16 -51.93
CA SER A 114 -19.33 -17.05 -51.77
C SER A 114 -19.94 -15.64 -51.90
N ASN A 115 -21.19 -15.54 -52.38
CA ASN A 115 -21.96 -14.29 -52.48
C ASN A 115 -23.04 -14.17 -51.39
N TRP A 116 -22.85 -14.80 -50.23
CA TRP A 116 -23.83 -14.80 -49.14
C TRP A 116 -24.22 -13.39 -48.68
N GLN A 117 -23.28 -12.44 -48.69
CA GLN A 117 -23.54 -11.03 -48.32
C GLN A 117 -24.59 -10.39 -49.25
N SER A 118 -24.44 -10.61 -50.57
CA SER A 118 -25.37 -10.12 -51.58
C SER A 118 -26.68 -10.88 -51.59
N SER A 119 -26.65 -12.19 -51.31
CA SER A 119 -27.86 -13.03 -51.24
C SER A 119 -28.71 -12.76 -49.99
N LEU A 120 -28.08 -12.28 -48.92
CA LEU A 120 -28.74 -11.93 -47.65
C LEU A 120 -28.99 -10.41 -47.51
N GLU A 121 -28.68 -9.60 -48.53
CA GLU A 121 -28.82 -8.13 -48.52
C GLU A 121 -28.20 -7.45 -47.28
N ILE A 122 -27.09 -7.97 -46.76
CA ILE A 122 -26.44 -7.42 -45.57
C ILE A 122 -25.64 -6.19 -45.98
N THR A 123 -26.30 -5.03 -45.98
CA THR A 123 -25.65 -3.73 -46.18
C THR A 123 -24.71 -3.46 -45.01
N SER A 124 -23.41 -3.38 -45.28
CA SER A 124 -22.39 -3.02 -44.28
C SER A 124 -22.71 -1.64 -43.67
N PRO A 125 -22.89 -1.51 -42.34
CA PRO A 125 -23.09 -0.20 -41.73
C PRO A 125 -21.77 0.59 -41.79
N ALA A 126 -21.77 1.64 -42.60
CA ALA A 126 -20.65 2.58 -42.70
C ALA A 126 -20.30 3.19 -41.32
N PRO A 127 -19.03 3.48 -41.03
CA PRO A 127 -18.63 4.04 -39.74
C PRO A 127 -19.14 5.49 -39.61
N THR A 128 -20.15 5.69 -38.76
CA THR A 128 -20.58 7.00 -38.29
C THR A 128 -19.47 7.61 -37.41
N ARG A 129 -18.54 8.31 -38.05
CA ARG A 129 -17.63 9.23 -37.37
C ARG A 129 -18.44 10.37 -36.78
N SER A 130 -18.71 10.31 -35.48
CA SER A 130 -19.19 11.45 -34.70
C SER A 130 -18.08 12.50 -34.65
N ALA A 131 -18.16 13.48 -35.56
CA ALA A 131 -17.32 14.66 -35.56
C ALA A 131 -17.87 15.61 -34.48
N PHE A 132 -17.27 15.58 -33.30
CA PHE A 132 -17.50 16.62 -32.30
C PHE A 132 -16.73 17.88 -32.73
N SER A 133 -17.43 18.77 -33.41
CA SER A 133 -16.97 20.11 -33.75
C SER A 133 -16.85 20.97 -32.48
N THR A 134 -15.63 21.27 -32.05
CA THR A 134 -15.37 22.37 -31.11
C THR A 134 -15.07 23.65 -31.89
N PRO A 135 -15.87 24.71 -31.80
CA PRO A 135 -15.44 26.03 -32.26
C PRO A 135 -14.52 26.63 -31.19
N PHE A 136 -13.22 26.72 -31.49
CA PHE A 136 -12.29 27.55 -30.72
C PHE A 136 -12.47 28.99 -31.20
N SER A 137 -13.18 29.80 -30.41
CA SER A 137 -13.24 31.26 -30.58
C SER A 137 -12.58 31.92 -29.37
N THR A 138 -11.46 32.58 -29.64
CA THR A 138 -10.75 33.48 -28.73
C THR A 138 -11.60 34.70 -28.39
N SER A 139 -11.85 34.93 -27.10
CA SER A 139 -12.07 36.28 -26.56
C SER A 139 -11.78 36.32 -25.06
N LEU A 140 -10.77 37.10 -24.69
CA LEU A 140 -10.54 37.60 -23.33
C LEU A 140 -11.70 38.52 -22.94
N THR A 141 -12.29 38.33 -21.74
CA THR A 141 -12.70 39.41 -20.82
C THR A 141 -13.24 38.89 -19.48
N SER A 142 -12.81 39.60 -18.44
CA SER A 142 -13.18 39.72 -17.02
C SER A 142 -14.55 39.24 -16.47
N SER A 143 -14.45 38.68 -15.24
CA SER A 143 -15.29 38.85 -14.03
C SER A 143 -16.74 38.35 -13.98
N ALA A 144 -16.99 37.25 -13.24
CA ALA A 144 -18.01 37.03 -12.19
C ALA A 144 -18.09 35.54 -11.78
N PRO A 145 -18.55 35.18 -10.56
CA PRO A 145 -18.48 33.82 -10.02
C PRO A 145 -19.70 32.97 -10.45
N GLN A 146 -19.47 31.98 -11.31
CA GLN A 146 -20.49 30.97 -11.71
C GLN A 146 -20.02 29.52 -11.50
N SER A 147 -19.01 29.29 -10.67
CA SER A 147 -18.30 28.00 -10.61
C SER A 147 -18.86 26.96 -9.62
N THR A 148 -19.89 27.26 -8.84
CA THR A 148 -20.39 26.34 -7.80
C THR A 148 -21.38 25.28 -8.32
N GLU A 149 -22.34 25.64 -9.17
CA GLU A 149 -23.34 24.67 -9.69
C GLU A 149 -22.72 23.69 -10.70
N ALA A 150 -21.83 24.16 -11.58
CA ALA A 150 -21.14 23.28 -12.53
C ALA A 150 -20.22 22.27 -11.83
N ALA A 151 -19.58 22.68 -10.71
CA ALA A 151 -18.78 21.78 -9.90
C ALA A 151 -19.63 20.73 -9.17
N GLN A 152 -20.80 21.12 -8.64
CA GLN A 152 -21.74 20.19 -8.01
C GLN A 152 -22.35 19.20 -9.01
N ALA A 153 -22.71 19.64 -10.21
CA ALA A 153 -23.20 18.75 -11.28
C ALA A 153 -22.13 17.73 -11.70
N THR A 154 -20.87 18.14 -11.74
CA THR A 154 -19.74 17.24 -12.04
C THR A 154 -19.55 16.19 -10.95
N LEU A 155 -19.63 16.60 -9.67
CA LEU A 155 -19.55 15.68 -8.54
C LEU A 155 -20.69 14.65 -8.53
N ALA A 156 -21.93 15.09 -8.78
CA ALA A 156 -23.09 14.19 -8.88
C ALA A 156 -22.94 13.19 -10.04
N HIS A 157 -22.39 13.62 -11.17
CA HIS A 157 -22.10 12.73 -12.30
C HIS A 157 -21.04 11.69 -11.95
N ILE A 158 -19.97 12.09 -11.25
CA ILE A 158 -18.92 11.16 -10.77
C ILE A 158 -19.52 10.12 -9.82
N GLU A 159 -20.38 10.53 -8.88
CA GLU A 159 -21.06 9.60 -7.96
C GLU A 159 -21.97 8.62 -8.70
N GLN A 160 -22.71 9.08 -9.71
CA GLN A 160 -23.56 8.22 -10.53
C GLN A 160 -22.75 7.18 -11.31
N VAL A 161 -21.63 7.59 -11.90
CA VAL A 161 -20.70 6.67 -12.59
C VAL A 161 -20.12 5.66 -11.61
N ARG A 162 -19.70 6.11 -10.42
CA ARG A 162 -19.16 5.24 -9.37
C ARG A 162 -20.17 4.17 -8.93
N LEU A 163 -21.43 4.55 -8.71
CA LEU A 163 -22.51 3.62 -8.38
C LEU A 163 -22.80 2.64 -9.51
N LEU A 164 -22.76 3.10 -10.76
CA LEU A 164 -22.94 2.23 -11.93
C LEU A 164 -21.83 1.19 -12.03
N ILE A 165 -20.57 1.60 -11.86
CA ILE A 165 -19.40 0.71 -11.85
C ILE A 165 -19.55 -0.35 -10.77
N LEU A 166 -19.84 0.07 -9.53
CA LEU A 166 -20.02 -0.87 -8.41
C LEU A 166 -21.17 -1.86 -8.66
N GLY A 167 -22.28 -1.39 -9.23
CA GLY A 167 -23.41 -2.25 -9.58
C GLY A 167 -23.10 -3.18 -10.77
N MET A 168 -22.26 -2.77 -11.70
CA MET A 168 -21.78 -3.61 -12.80
C MET A 168 -20.84 -4.70 -12.28
N GLU A 169 -19.91 -4.33 -11.40
CA GLU A 169 -18.94 -5.24 -10.77
C GLU A 169 -19.65 -6.34 -9.97
N GLN A 170 -20.64 -5.98 -9.15
CA GLN A 170 -21.45 -6.95 -8.42
C GLN A 170 -22.17 -7.96 -9.34
N ARG A 171 -22.73 -7.47 -10.47
CA ARG A 171 -23.40 -8.34 -11.45
C ARG A 171 -22.41 -9.25 -12.18
N LEU A 172 -21.20 -8.78 -12.41
CA LEU A 172 -20.14 -9.52 -13.09
C LEU A 172 -19.62 -10.63 -12.17
N GLN A 173 -19.35 -10.32 -10.91
CA GLN A 173 -18.94 -11.28 -9.88
C GLN A 173 -20.01 -12.37 -9.66
N SER A 174 -21.29 -11.99 -9.61
CA SER A 174 -22.40 -12.95 -9.50
C SER A 174 -22.51 -13.89 -10.72
N ARG A 175 -22.07 -13.45 -11.91
CA ARG A 175 -22.04 -14.28 -13.12
C ARG A 175 -20.82 -15.18 -13.13
N GLU A 176 -19.68 -14.68 -12.67
CA GLU A 176 -18.44 -15.42 -12.54
C GLU A 176 -18.62 -16.62 -11.60
N GLU A 177 -19.16 -16.41 -10.39
CA GLU A 177 -19.47 -17.51 -9.45
C GLU A 177 -20.40 -18.57 -10.05
N LYS A 178 -21.36 -18.15 -10.89
CA LYS A 178 -22.26 -19.09 -11.58
C LYS A 178 -21.53 -19.86 -12.66
N LEU A 179 -20.68 -19.19 -13.43
CA LEU A 179 -19.88 -19.82 -14.48
C LEU A 179 -18.90 -20.82 -13.86
N GLU A 180 -18.22 -20.45 -12.79
CA GLU A 180 -17.29 -21.33 -12.07
C GLU A 180 -18.00 -22.61 -11.60
N LYS A 181 -19.18 -22.50 -10.98
CA LYS A 181 -20.01 -23.67 -10.63
C LYS A 181 -20.40 -24.51 -11.85
N THR A 182 -20.73 -23.89 -12.99
CA THR A 182 -21.07 -24.65 -14.20
C THR A 182 -19.86 -25.37 -14.79
N VAL A 183 -18.69 -24.76 -14.72
CA VAL A 183 -17.41 -25.33 -15.18
C VAL A 183 -17.01 -26.49 -14.28
N GLU A 184 -17.07 -26.33 -12.96
CA GLU A 184 -16.83 -27.42 -12.00
C GLU A 184 -17.77 -28.61 -12.24
N ALA A 185 -19.07 -28.36 -12.45
CA ALA A 185 -20.04 -29.40 -12.75
C ALA A 185 -19.72 -30.13 -14.07
N ALA A 186 -19.31 -29.38 -15.11
CA ALA A 186 -18.92 -29.96 -16.39
C ALA A 186 -17.64 -30.81 -16.27
N HIS A 187 -16.63 -30.34 -15.53
CA HIS A 187 -15.42 -31.11 -15.25
C HIS A 187 -15.72 -32.38 -14.46
N ALA A 188 -16.57 -32.32 -13.44
CA ALA A 188 -16.97 -33.50 -12.67
C ALA A 188 -17.72 -34.52 -13.54
N GLN A 189 -18.55 -34.08 -14.48
CA GLN A 189 -19.20 -34.96 -15.45
C GLN A 189 -18.19 -35.56 -16.44
N GLY A 190 -17.23 -34.77 -16.91
CA GLY A 190 -16.14 -35.24 -17.77
C GLY A 190 -15.32 -36.35 -17.10
N ALA A 191 -14.88 -36.13 -15.86
CA ALA A 191 -14.13 -37.13 -15.09
C ALA A 191 -14.90 -38.44 -14.91
N ARG A 192 -16.21 -38.38 -14.62
CA ARG A 192 -17.06 -39.57 -14.53
C ARG A 192 -17.17 -40.33 -15.85
N LEU A 193 -17.25 -39.62 -16.97
CA LEU A 193 -17.31 -40.23 -18.29
C LEU A 193 -15.98 -40.89 -18.68
N GLU A 194 -14.85 -40.26 -18.33
CA GLU A 194 -13.52 -40.84 -18.50
C GLU A 194 -13.35 -42.11 -17.66
N GLU A 195 -13.77 -42.10 -16.40
CA GLU A 195 -13.76 -43.29 -15.53
C GLU A 195 -14.58 -44.43 -16.12
N MET A 196 -15.78 -44.14 -16.65
CA MET A 196 -16.61 -45.15 -17.32
C MET A 196 -15.96 -45.68 -18.61
N GLN A 197 -15.32 -44.82 -19.41
CA GLN A 197 -14.60 -45.26 -20.61
C GLN A 197 -13.40 -46.15 -20.27
N VAL A 198 -12.61 -45.80 -19.24
CA VAL A 198 -11.50 -46.63 -18.78
C VAL A 198 -12.02 -47.98 -18.30
N ALA A 199 -13.10 -48.01 -17.51
CA ALA A 199 -13.72 -49.24 -17.02
C ALA A 199 -14.31 -50.13 -18.13
N LEU A 200 -14.73 -49.55 -19.26
CA LEU A 200 -15.23 -50.27 -20.44
C LEU A 200 -14.12 -50.77 -21.38
N SER A 201 -12.90 -50.24 -21.24
CA SER A 201 -11.72 -50.63 -22.05
C SER A 201 -10.89 -51.77 -21.45
N VAL A 202 -11.31 -52.33 -20.31
CA VAL A 202 -10.73 -53.49 -19.62
C VAL A 202 -11.68 -54.67 -19.73
#